data_AF-A0A7S2ILC8-F1
#
_entry.id   AF-A0A7S2ILC8-F1
#
_cell.length_a   1.000
_cell.length_b   1.000
_cell.length_c   1.000
_cell.angle_alpha   90.00
_cell.angle_beta   90.00
_cell.angle_gamma   90.00
#
_symmetry.space_group_name_H-M   'P 1'
#
loop_
_entity.id
_entity.type
_entity.pdbx_description
1 polymer ?
#
loop_
_entity_poly.entity_id
_entity_poly.type
_entity_poly.pdbx_seq_one_letter_code
_entity_poly.pdbx_strand_id
1 'polypeptide(L)'
;MGKTRDLDGSIDRVPDPPTKLWPALAAIEYYCRHANMHLETLFSEGGGNHFGVMKNTNFFSTLKDNFTRFYFDAEILNDVMTHYGVGYRDPRGRYEKIGWMDFCEDVHRAVAEGLDDKYGVQGVAEALAFTRGATISYRTLADADDMIDDTLQRVAAEDVEGYISSNQKMEGRTRAQISINGEEARFN
;
A
#
# COMPACT_ATOMS: atom_id res chain seq x y z
N MET A 1 -20.19 18.41 -8.85
CA MET A 1 -20.71 17.44 -7.85
C MET A 1 -19.59 17.25 -6.83
N GLY A 2 -19.76 17.76 -5.62
CA GLY A 2 -18.75 17.66 -4.57
C GLY A 2 -18.77 16.25 -3.97
N LYS A 3 -17.59 15.64 -3.80
CA LYS A 3 -17.45 14.42 -3.01
C LYS A 3 -18.04 14.67 -1.63
N THR A 4 -18.97 13.80 -1.22
CA THR A 4 -19.57 13.77 0.11
C THR A 4 -18.46 13.68 1.15
N ARG A 5 -18.66 14.35 2.30
CA ARG A 5 -17.76 14.22 3.44
C ARG A 5 -17.87 12.82 4.02
N ASP A 6 -16.75 12.26 4.43
CA ASP A 6 -16.66 10.91 4.99
C ASP A 6 -17.04 10.90 6.47
N LEU A 7 -17.02 9.72 7.11
CA LEU A 7 -17.52 9.52 8.48
C LEU A 7 -16.77 10.36 9.54
N ASP A 8 -15.54 10.78 9.24
CA ASP A 8 -14.71 11.65 10.07
C ASP A 8 -14.87 13.16 9.74
N GLY A 9 -15.73 13.49 8.76
CA GLY A 9 -15.97 14.86 8.30
C GLY A 9 -14.90 15.39 7.32
N SER A 10 -13.95 14.55 6.92
CA SER A 10 -12.93 14.85 5.92
C SER A 10 -13.44 14.58 4.50
N ILE A 11 -12.57 14.75 3.49
CA ILE A 11 -12.89 14.46 2.09
C ILE A 11 -11.81 13.49 1.61
N ASP A 12 -12.20 12.29 1.19
CA ASP A 12 -11.36 11.28 0.56
C ASP A 12 -10.45 11.89 -0.51
N ARG A 13 -9.17 11.98 -0.18
CA ARG A 13 -8.13 12.51 -1.06
C ARG A 13 -7.54 11.39 -1.92
N VAL A 14 -7.56 10.17 -1.42
CA VAL A 14 -7.06 8.97 -2.11
C VAL A 14 -8.18 7.95 -2.38
N PRO A 15 -8.06 7.13 -3.45
CA PRO A 15 -8.97 6.00 -3.66
C PRO A 15 -8.67 4.86 -2.68
N ASP A 16 -9.50 3.80 -2.68
CA ASP A 16 -9.24 2.60 -1.88
C ASP A 16 -7.85 1.99 -2.15
N PRO A 17 -7.20 1.39 -1.13
CA PRO A 17 -5.86 0.83 -1.26
C PRO A 17 -5.84 -0.44 -2.10
N PRO A 18 -4.71 -0.68 -2.82
CA PRO A 18 -4.55 -1.89 -3.61
C PRO A 18 -4.58 -3.12 -2.71
N THR A 19 -5.05 -4.26 -3.25
CA THR A 19 -5.40 -5.41 -2.42
C THR A 19 -4.25 -5.91 -1.55
N LYS A 20 -3.02 -5.88 -2.08
CA LYS A 20 -1.80 -6.28 -1.36
C LYS A 20 -1.51 -5.46 -0.10
N LEU A 21 -2.02 -4.23 0.00
CA LEU A 21 -1.70 -3.33 1.10
C LEU A 21 -2.57 -3.59 2.34
N TRP A 22 -3.77 -4.14 2.18
CA TRP A 22 -4.69 -4.46 3.29
C TRP A 22 -4.06 -5.31 4.40
N PRO A 23 -3.31 -6.40 4.11
CA PRO A 23 -2.56 -7.13 5.13
C PRO A 23 -1.64 -6.28 6.01
N ALA A 24 -0.94 -5.30 5.42
CA ALA A 24 -0.05 -4.42 6.17
C ALA A 24 -0.84 -3.45 7.06
N LEU A 25 -1.96 -2.93 6.55
CA LEU A 25 -2.86 -2.05 7.29
C LEU A 25 -3.52 -2.78 8.47
N ALA A 26 -3.95 -4.03 8.28
CA ALA A 26 -4.47 -4.87 9.34
C ALA A 26 -3.43 -5.09 10.46
N ALA A 27 -2.17 -5.38 10.10
CA ALA A 27 -1.11 -5.57 11.08
C ALA A 27 -0.82 -4.30 11.92
N ILE A 28 -0.93 -3.12 11.30
CA ILE A 28 -0.84 -1.83 12.00
C ILE A 28 -2.00 -1.69 13.00
N GLU A 29 -3.22 -2.02 12.60
CA GLU A 29 -4.40 -1.88 13.46
C GLU A 29 -4.39 -2.86 14.64
N TYR A 30 -4.05 -4.13 14.42
CA TYR A 30 -3.89 -5.11 15.50
C TYR A 30 -2.84 -4.64 16.52
N TYR A 31 -1.76 -4.03 16.04
CA TYR A 31 -0.77 -3.42 16.91
C TYR A 31 -1.33 -2.25 17.72
N CYS A 32 -2.05 -1.34 17.09
CA CYS A 32 -2.70 -0.21 17.76
C CYS A 32 -3.66 -0.70 18.86
N ARG A 33 -4.51 -1.69 18.55
CA ARG A 33 -5.43 -2.30 19.52
C ARG A 33 -4.69 -2.91 20.70
N HIS A 34 -3.62 -3.66 20.45
CA HIS A 34 -2.86 -4.30 21.53
C HIS A 34 -2.08 -3.30 22.39
N ALA A 35 -1.45 -2.30 21.77
CA ALA A 35 -0.68 -1.28 22.46
C ALA A 35 -1.57 -0.17 23.06
N ASN A 36 -2.88 -0.26 22.91
CA ASN A 36 -3.86 0.76 23.30
C ASN A 36 -3.49 2.15 22.77
N MET A 37 -3.17 2.21 21.47
CA MET A 37 -2.81 3.43 20.75
C MET A 37 -3.95 3.89 19.86
N HIS A 38 -4.14 5.20 19.79
CA HIS A 38 -5.09 5.84 18.89
C HIS A 38 -4.34 6.47 17.73
N LEU A 39 -4.51 5.91 16.53
CA LEU A 39 -3.69 6.23 15.37
C LEU A 39 -3.82 7.70 14.97
N GLU A 40 -5.03 8.26 15.04
CA GLU A 40 -5.32 9.64 14.71
C GLU A 40 -4.66 10.61 15.70
N THR A 41 -4.57 10.22 16.98
CA THR A 41 -3.86 11.01 17.98
C THR A 41 -2.37 11.04 17.66
N LEU A 42 -1.77 9.89 17.36
CA LEU A 42 -0.36 9.79 17.00
C LEU A 42 -0.01 10.65 15.78
N PHE A 43 -0.81 10.58 14.72
CA PHE A 43 -0.56 11.39 13.52
C PHE A 43 -0.90 12.87 13.73
N SER A 44 -1.94 13.21 14.48
CA SER A 44 -2.21 14.60 14.84
C SER A 44 -1.00 15.23 15.56
N GLU A 45 -0.46 14.55 16.58
CA GLU A 45 0.72 14.98 17.33
C GLU A 45 2.00 14.98 16.47
N GLY A 46 2.12 14.05 15.52
CA GLY A 46 3.21 14.00 14.53
C GLY A 46 3.22 15.15 13.51
N GLY A 47 2.23 16.04 13.53
CA GLY A 47 2.11 17.18 12.63
C GLY A 47 1.09 17.01 11.51
N GLY A 48 0.13 16.12 11.70
CA GLY A 48 -1.06 16.01 10.88
C GLY A 48 -1.94 17.24 11.10
N ASN A 49 -2.46 17.82 10.02
CA ASN A 49 -3.37 18.95 10.14
C ASN A 49 -4.83 18.52 9.98
N HIS A 50 -5.75 19.45 10.33
CA HIS A 50 -7.20 19.26 10.24
C HIS A 50 -7.72 19.10 8.79
N PHE A 51 -6.87 19.26 7.77
CA PHE A 51 -7.23 18.98 6.39
C PHE A 51 -6.95 17.52 5.99
N GLY A 52 -6.51 16.68 6.93
CA GLY A 52 -6.19 15.26 6.68
C GLY A 52 -4.87 15.03 5.97
N VAL A 53 -3.96 16.02 5.97
CA VAL A 53 -2.64 15.87 5.34
C VAL A 53 -1.48 16.16 6.29
N MET A 54 -0.35 15.48 6.05
CA MET A 54 0.88 15.59 6.82
C MET A 54 2.09 15.60 5.89
N LYS A 55 3.20 16.26 6.25
CA LYS A 55 4.47 16.13 5.51
C LYS A 55 4.93 14.67 5.48
N ASN A 56 5.43 14.20 4.34
CA ASN A 56 5.91 12.82 4.21
C ASN A 56 6.95 12.42 5.28
N THR A 57 7.91 13.29 5.58
CA THR A 57 8.96 13.05 6.59
C THR A 57 8.36 12.83 7.96
N ASN A 58 7.36 13.64 8.32
CA ASN A 58 6.67 13.53 9.60
C ASN A 58 5.88 12.23 9.69
N PHE A 59 5.23 11.83 8.60
CA PHE A 59 4.43 10.61 8.55
C PHE A 59 5.30 9.37 8.81
N PHE A 60 6.39 9.23 8.07
CA PHE A 60 7.30 8.09 8.23
C PHE A 60 8.10 8.13 9.55
N SER A 61 8.43 9.32 10.07
CA SER A 61 8.98 9.46 11.43
C SER A 61 7.97 9.00 12.48
N THR A 62 6.71 9.42 12.39
CA THR A 62 5.65 9.04 13.33
C THR A 62 5.42 7.54 13.32
N LEU A 63 5.39 6.90 12.15
CA LEU A 63 5.34 5.44 12.03
C LEU A 63 6.55 4.79 12.71
N LYS A 64 7.76 5.23 12.39
CA LYS A 64 8.98 4.64 12.96
C LYS A 64 9.03 4.76 14.50
N ASP A 65 8.66 5.91 15.02
CA ASP A 65 8.84 6.24 16.45
C ASP A 65 7.78 5.56 17.34
N ASN A 66 6.58 5.27 16.80
CA ASN A 66 5.50 4.64 17.56
C ASN A 66 5.40 3.12 17.35
N PHE A 67 5.77 2.62 16.16
CA PHE A 67 5.68 1.20 15.82
C PHE A 67 7.03 0.48 16.05
N THR A 68 7.62 0.68 17.23
CA THR A 68 8.99 0.22 17.55
C THR A 68 9.17 -1.30 17.67
N ARG A 69 8.07 -2.07 17.71
CA ARG A 69 8.13 -3.52 17.90
C ARG A 69 8.30 -4.31 16.61
N PHE A 70 8.07 -3.71 15.45
CA PHE A 70 8.33 -4.35 14.16
C PHE A 70 8.95 -3.37 13.16
N TYR A 71 9.63 -3.93 12.18
CA TYR A 71 10.21 -3.19 11.06
C TYR A 71 9.25 -3.24 9.88
N PHE A 72 9.08 -2.12 9.19
CA PHE A 72 8.41 -2.12 7.89
C PHE A 72 9.43 -2.42 6.81
N ASP A 73 9.10 -3.37 5.93
CA ASP A 73 9.87 -3.56 4.72
C ASP A 73 9.78 -2.32 3.81
N ALA A 74 10.86 -2.05 3.08
CA ALA A 74 10.95 -0.87 2.23
C ALA A 74 9.86 -0.86 1.13
N GLU A 75 9.44 -2.03 0.66
CA GLU A 75 8.38 -2.14 -0.35
C GLU A 75 7.04 -1.60 0.17
N ILE A 76 6.65 -1.97 1.39
CA ILE A 76 5.42 -1.50 2.04
C ILE A 76 5.48 0.02 2.24
N LEU A 77 6.60 0.56 2.73
CA LEU A 77 6.75 2.00 2.92
C LEU A 77 6.63 2.77 1.58
N ASN A 78 7.16 2.19 0.49
CA ASN A 78 7.04 2.77 -0.84
C ASN A 78 5.60 2.71 -1.36
N ASP A 79 4.88 1.61 -1.12
CA ASP A 79 3.47 1.48 -1.51
C ASP A 79 2.59 2.45 -0.72
N VAL A 80 2.81 2.58 0.60
CA VAL A 80 2.13 3.58 1.44
C VAL A 80 2.40 5.00 0.93
N MET A 81 3.67 5.34 0.64
CA MET A 81 4.03 6.64 0.07
C MET A 81 3.35 6.90 -1.28
N THR A 82 3.29 5.87 -2.13
CA THR A 82 2.76 6.01 -3.50
C THR A 82 1.24 6.12 -3.49
N HIS A 83 0.58 5.37 -2.62
CA HIS A 83 -0.87 5.30 -2.54
C HIS A 83 -1.47 6.48 -1.77
N TYR A 84 -0.98 6.73 -0.55
CA TYR A 84 -1.46 7.84 0.30
C TYR A 84 -0.80 9.18 -0.02
N GLY A 85 0.11 9.21 -0.99
CA GLY A 85 0.84 10.40 -1.40
C GLY A 85 -0.04 11.44 -2.08
N VAL A 86 0.00 12.68 -1.57
CA VAL A 86 -0.79 13.81 -2.10
C VAL A 86 0.06 15.06 -2.33
N GLY A 87 -0.43 15.94 -3.20
CA GLY A 87 0.23 17.19 -3.56
C GLY A 87 1.31 17.02 -4.63
N TYR A 88 2.36 17.85 -4.57
CA TYR A 88 3.45 17.80 -5.54
C TYR A 88 4.23 16.49 -5.45
N ARG A 89 4.47 15.87 -6.61
CA ARG A 89 5.32 14.70 -6.76
C ARG A 89 6.68 15.13 -7.29
N ASP A 90 7.73 14.87 -6.52
CA ASP A 90 9.11 15.20 -6.91
C ASP A 90 9.56 14.36 -8.13
N PRO A 91 10.60 14.79 -8.87
CA PRO A 91 11.13 14.01 -9.99
C PRO A 91 11.66 12.63 -9.62
N ARG A 92 11.83 12.34 -8.32
CA ARG A 92 12.24 11.04 -7.79
C ARG A 92 11.03 10.16 -7.48
N GLY A 93 9.81 10.63 -7.76
CA GLY A 93 8.55 9.91 -7.61
C GLY A 93 7.90 10.01 -6.24
N ARG A 94 8.41 10.82 -5.31
CA ARG A 94 7.90 10.95 -3.92
C ARG A 94 6.93 12.11 -3.79
N TYR A 95 5.86 11.93 -3.04
CA TYR A 95 4.90 12.98 -2.74
C TYR A 95 5.35 13.87 -1.58
N GLU A 96 5.05 15.17 -1.61
CA GLU A 96 5.39 16.10 -0.52
C GLU A 96 4.62 15.79 0.78
N LYS A 97 3.41 15.27 0.66
CA LYS A 97 2.46 15.04 1.74
C LYS A 97 1.84 13.65 1.64
N ILE A 98 1.29 13.21 2.77
CA ILE A 98 0.52 11.98 2.92
C ILE A 98 -0.89 12.37 3.40
N GLY A 99 -1.92 11.77 2.80
CA GLY A 99 -3.30 11.78 3.31
C GLY A 99 -3.41 10.88 4.54
N TRP A 100 -3.17 11.43 5.73
CA TRP A 100 -3.04 10.62 6.95
C TRP A 100 -4.39 10.22 7.54
N MET A 101 -5.45 11.02 7.32
CA MET A 101 -6.82 10.67 7.75
C MET A 101 -7.33 9.47 6.96
N ASP A 102 -7.25 9.54 5.62
CA ASP A 102 -7.56 8.43 4.71
C ASP A 102 -6.77 7.15 5.08
N PHE A 103 -5.48 7.30 5.40
CA PHE A 103 -4.66 6.19 5.90
C PHE A 103 -5.21 5.59 7.21
N CYS A 104 -5.61 6.41 8.18
CA CYS A 104 -6.15 5.90 9.45
C CYS A 104 -7.49 5.20 9.24
N GLU A 105 -8.36 5.78 8.41
CA GLU A 105 -9.64 5.17 8.05
C GLU A 105 -9.44 3.78 7.45
N ASP A 106 -8.51 3.64 6.50
CA ASP A 106 -8.20 2.35 5.89
C ASP A 106 -7.60 1.35 6.87
N VAL A 107 -6.76 1.80 7.80
CA VAL A 107 -6.22 0.95 8.87
C VAL A 107 -7.35 0.39 9.74
N HIS A 108 -8.31 1.22 10.14
CA HIS A 108 -9.47 0.77 10.90
C HIS A 108 -10.40 -0.14 10.08
N ARG A 109 -10.57 0.17 8.80
CA ARG A 109 -11.37 -0.60 7.85
C ARG A 109 -10.78 -1.98 7.60
N ALA A 110 -9.46 -2.13 7.63
CA ALA A 110 -8.77 -3.38 7.37
C ALA A 110 -9.18 -4.56 8.27
N VAL A 111 -9.73 -4.27 9.46
CA VAL A 111 -10.17 -5.24 10.47
C VAL A 111 -11.65 -5.08 10.86
N ALA A 112 -12.40 -4.32 10.06
CA ALA A 112 -13.84 -4.19 10.26
C ALA A 112 -14.54 -5.50 9.89
N GLU A 113 -15.69 -5.76 10.50
CA GLU A 113 -16.43 -7.02 10.37
C GLU A 113 -16.59 -7.44 8.89
N GLY A 114 -15.98 -8.57 8.50
CA GLY A 114 -16.04 -9.17 7.17
C GLY A 114 -14.90 -8.82 6.20
N LEU A 115 -14.00 -7.89 6.53
CA LEU A 115 -12.80 -7.59 5.73
C LEU A 115 -11.60 -8.48 6.11
N ASP A 116 -11.51 -8.86 7.39
CA ASP A 116 -10.51 -9.83 7.88
C ASP A 116 -10.61 -11.17 7.15
N ASP A 117 -11.84 -11.69 6.99
CA ASP A 117 -12.13 -12.93 6.24
C ASP A 117 -11.87 -12.77 4.74
N LYS A 118 -12.14 -11.59 4.18
CA LYS A 118 -11.98 -11.31 2.74
C LYS A 118 -10.52 -11.36 2.31
N TYR A 119 -9.61 -10.92 3.18
CA TYR A 119 -8.19 -10.83 2.86
C TYR A 119 -7.34 -11.89 3.57
N GLY A 120 -7.93 -12.72 4.45
CA GLY A 120 -7.23 -13.81 5.15
C GLY A 120 -6.18 -13.31 6.16
N VAL A 121 -6.32 -12.07 6.62
CA VAL A 121 -5.21 -11.33 7.26
C VAL A 121 -5.15 -11.45 8.77
N GLN A 122 -6.24 -11.85 9.43
CA GLN A 122 -6.37 -11.79 10.88
C GLN A 122 -5.27 -12.57 11.62
N GLY A 123 -5.11 -13.86 11.35
CA GLY A 123 -4.17 -14.70 12.11
C GLY A 123 -2.70 -14.27 11.98
N VAL A 124 -2.31 -13.82 10.78
CA VAL A 124 -0.95 -13.41 10.46
C VAL A 124 -0.65 -12.01 10.98
N ALA A 125 -1.57 -11.07 10.76
CA ALA A 125 -1.47 -9.70 11.22
C ALA A 125 -1.42 -9.64 12.76
N GLU A 126 -2.24 -10.44 13.44
CA GLU A 126 -2.17 -10.64 14.89
C GLU A 126 -0.78 -11.18 15.29
N ALA A 127 -0.33 -12.30 14.73
CA ALA A 127 0.95 -12.92 15.09
C ALA A 127 2.16 -11.97 14.90
N LEU A 128 2.15 -11.16 13.82
CA LEU A 128 3.18 -10.16 13.57
C LEU A 128 3.13 -9.00 14.56
N ALA A 129 1.94 -8.52 14.92
CA ALA A 129 1.78 -7.47 15.92
C ALA A 129 2.34 -7.89 17.30
N PHE A 130 2.27 -9.18 17.64
CA PHE A 130 2.79 -9.72 18.90
C PHE A 130 4.29 -10.07 18.88
N THR A 131 4.91 -10.19 17.71
CA THR A 131 6.29 -10.67 17.58
C THR A 131 7.28 -9.50 17.56
N ARG A 132 8.04 -9.34 18.65
CA ARG A 132 9.07 -8.29 18.73
C ARG A 132 10.20 -8.56 17.73
N GLY A 133 10.53 -7.54 16.94
CA GLY A 133 11.54 -7.61 15.90
C GLY A 133 11.06 -8.26 14.61
N ALA A 134 9.75 -8.56 14.49
CA ALA A 134 9.18 -9.00 13.24
C ALA A 134 9.35 -7.94 12.15
N THR A 135 9.45 -8.38 10.92
CA THR A 135 9.41 -7.50 9.75
C THR A 135 8.05 -7.68 9.09
N ILE A 136 7.27 -6.62 8.99
CA ILE A 136 6.09 -6.60 8.13
C ILE A 136 6.61 -6.50 6.70
N SER A 137 6.44 -7.57 5.94
CA SER A 137 6.77 -7.64 4.51
C SER A 137 5.70 -8.46 3.79
N TYR A 138 5.48 -8.21 2.50
CA TYR A 138 4.53 -9.02 1.72
C TYR A 138 4.91 -10.49 1.72
N ARG A 139 6.20 -10.80 1.74
CA ARG A 139 6.67 -12.17 1.87
C ARG A 139 6.29 -12.80 3.20
N THR A 140 6.47 -12.11 4.32
CA THR A 140 6.09 -12.66 5.64
C THR A 140 4.58 -12.79 5.78
N LEU A 141 3.83 -11.89 5.14
CA LEU A 141 2.38 -11.94 5.07
C LEU A 141 1.89 -13.09 4.16
N ALA A 142 2.60 -13.40 3.08
CA ALA A 142 2.31 -14.52 2.16
C ALA A 142 2.85 -15.88 2.65
N ASP A 143 4.01 -15.95 3.30
CA ASP A 143 4.58 -17.20 3.82
C ASP A 143 3.73 -17.75 4.99
N ALA A 144 2.99 -16.87 5.69
CA ALA A 144 2.04 -17.27 6.72
C ALA A 144 0.66 -17.69 6.14
N ASP A 145 0.38 -17.35 4.87
CA ASP A 145 -0.78 -17.78 4.06
C ASP A 145 -0.62 -19.24 3.61
N ASP A 146 0.60 -19.73 3.37
CA ASP A 146 0.86 -21.17 3.11
C ASP A 146 0.46 -22.07 4.32
N MET A 147 0.22 -21.49 5.51
CA MET A 147 -0.38 -22.19 6.65
C MET A 147 -1.92 -22.02 6.76
N ILE A 148 -2.52 -21.04 6.07
CA ILE A 148 -3.93 -20.63 6.22
C ILE A 148 -4.52 -20.16 4.86
N ASP A 149 -4.77 -21.11 3.95
CA ASP A 149 -5.91 -21.14 3.00
C ASP A 149 -6.03 -20.12 1.81
N ASP A 150 -5.68 -20.59 0.59
CA ASP A 150 -6.14 -20.33 -0.81
C ASP A 150 -6.67 -18.95 -1.29
N THR A 151 -6.85 -17.95 -0.43
CA THR A 151 -7.63 -16.74 -0.72
C THR A 151 -6.77 -15.65 -1.36
N LEU A 152 -5.53 -15.45 -0.90
CA LEU A 152 -4.61 -14.47 -1.50
C LEU A 152 -4.01 -14.97 -2.82
N GLN A 153 -3.81 -16.28 -3.00
CA GLN A 153 -3.46 -16.85 -4.30
C GLN A 153 -4.57 -16.59 -5.33
N ARG A 154 -5.85 -16.67 -4.94
CA ARG A 154 -6.98 -16.35 -5.82
C ARG A 154 -7.05 -14.87 -6.17
N VAL A 155 -6.81 -13.99 -5.20
CA VAL A 155 -6.77 -12.53 -5.39
C VAL A 155 -5.56 -12.08 -6.23
N ALA A 156 -4.40 -12.68 -6.02
CA ALA A 156 -3.22 -12.46 -6.87
C ALA A 156 -3.42 -12.98 -8.29
N ALA A 157 -4.18 -14.07 -8.46
CA ALA A 157 -4.56 -14.59 -9.77
C ALA A 157 -5.62 -13.72 -10.48
N GLU A 158 -6.56 -13.12 -9.74
CA GLU A 158 -7.54 -12.17 -10.26
C GLU A 158 -6.89 -10.85 -10.76
N ASP A 159 -5.72 -10.47 -10.22
CA ASP A 159 -4.97 -9.27 -10.64
C ASP A 159 -4.05 -9.48 -11.86
N VAL A 160 -3.93 -10.72 -12.36
CA VAL A 160 -3.12 -11.03 -13.57
C VAL A 160 -3.78 -10.50 -14.85
N GLU A 161 -5.12 -10.40 -14.92
CA GLU A 161 -5.79 -9.87 -16.11
C GLU A 161 -5.63 -8.35 -16.29
N GLY A 162 -5.44 -7.59 -15.20
CA GLY A 162 -5.25 -6.14 -15.25
C GLY A 162 -3.85 -5.72 -15.71
N TYR A 163 -2.82 -6.49 -15.37
CA TYR A 163 -1.43 -6.09 -15.56
C TYR A 163 -0.79 -6.56 -16.88
N ILE A 164 -1.35 -7.58 -17.54
CA ILE A 164 -0.89 -7.98 -18.88
C ILE A 164 -1.17 -6.86 -19.90
N SER A 165 -2.23 -6.04 -19.74
CA SER A 165 -2.58 -5.01 -20.74
C SER A 165 -1.72 -3.75 -20.70
N SER A 166 -1.07 -3.45 -19.57
CA SER A 166 -0.33 -2.18 -19.38
C SER A 166 1.16 -2.31 -19.67
N ASN A 167 1.76 -3.47 -19.40
CA ASN A 167 3.20 -3.69 -19.66
C ASN A 167 3.49 -4.47 -20.96
N GLN A 168 2.55 -5.23 -21.54
CA GLN A 168 2.77 -5.82 -22.87
C GLN A 168 2.64 -4.82 -24.03
N LYS A 169 2.04 -3.64 -23.82
CA LYS A 169 2.03 -2.58 -24.86
C LYS A 169 3.34 -1.81 -24.99
N MET A 170 4.27 -1.95 -24.03
CA MET A 170 5.59 -1.30 -24.10
C MET A 170 6.72 -2.27 -24.52
N GLU A 171 6.53 -3.58 -24.40
CA GLU A 171 7.52 -4.58 -24.84
C GLU A 171 7.09 -5.35 -26.11
N GLY A 172 5.90 -5.09 -26.62
CA GLY A 172 5.34 -5.69 -27.85
C GLY A 172 5.75 -5.04 -29.18
N ARG A 173 6.78 -4.18 -29.23
CA ARG A 173 7.48 -3.93 -30.51
C ARG A 173 8.43 -5.08 -30.77
N THR A 174 7.82 -6.18 -31.16
CA THR A 174 8.44 -7.42 -31.63
C THR A 174 9.62 -7.15 -32.56
N ARG A 175 10.79 -7.61 -32.11
CA ARG A 175 12.01 -7.92 -32.87
C ARG A 175 11.82 -8.88 -34.07
N ALA A 176 10.58 -9.06 -34.56
CA ALA A 176 10.22 -10.05 -35.58
C ALA A 176 9.67 -9.43 -36.89
N GLN A 177 9.79 -8.12 -37.10
CA GLN A 177 9.37 -7.47 -38.36
C GLN A 177 10.50 -6.80 -39.16
N ILE A 178 11.76 -7.20 -38.92
CA ILE A 178 12.85 -6.89 -39.86
C ILE A 178 13.01 -8.11 -40.78
N SER A 179 12.05 -8.24 -41.70
CA SER A 179 12.25 -8.96 -42.95
C SER A 179 13.13 -8.06 -43.83
N ILE A 180 14.43 -8.32 -43.86
CA ILE A 180 15.30 -7.76 -44.91
C ILE A 180 15.29 -8.79 -46.03
N ASN A 181 14.29 -8.70 -46.89
CA ASN A 181 14.49 -9.08 -48.28
C ASN A 181 15.44 -8.05 -48.87
N GLY A 182 16.58 -8.52 -49.36
CA GLY A 182 17.60 -7.67 -49.95
C GLY A 182 17.11 -7.01 -51.23
N GLU A 183 17.54 -5.78 -51.44
CA GLU A 183 17.96 -5.29 -52.76
C GLU A 183 18.80 -4.01 -52.59
N GLU A 184 19.91 -4.05 -53.30
CA GLU A 184 20.85 -3.01 -53.72
C GLU A 184 20.53 -1.54 -53.41
N ALA A 185 21.53 -0.83 -52.88
CA ALA A 185 21.89 0.49 -53.40
C ALA A 185 23.33 0.85 -52.98
N ARG A 186 24.25 0.68 -53.94
CA ARG A 186 25.53 1.40 -54.01
C ARG A 186 25.26 2.90 -54.03
N PHE A 187 26.10 3.73 -53.42
CA PHE A 187 26.53 5.05 -53.92
C PHE A 187 27.80 5.44 -53.12
N ASN A 188 28.97 5.41 -53.79
CA ASN A 188 29.74 6.57 -54.26
C ASN A 188 30.39 7.37 -53.13
#